data_AF-A0A1V5R0B4-F1
#
_entry.id   AF-A0A1V5R0B4-F1
#
_cell.length_a   1.000
_cell.length_b   1.000
_cell.length_c   1.000
_cell.angle_alpha   90.00
_cell.angle_beta   90.00
_cell.angle_gamma   90.00
#
_symmetry.space_group_name_H-M   'P 1'
#
loop_
_entity.id
_entity.type
_entity.pdbx_description
1 polymer ?
#
loop_
_entity_poly.entity_id
_entity_poly.type
_entity_poly.pdbx_seq_one_letter_code
_entity_poly.pdbx_strand_id
1 'polypeptide(L)'
;MIQDDVLLRFPSGLAGFPEAHEFRLYEPKDGYPLKFLQSTTQPELSFVCMDAAAIKVDYEVPLTDAEAALLDLKAPTDAMVLVLVVVPEDPRQMTANLAGPLVINTRSLTGCQVALDSHHYPLQYPVFASQEDLEITFPAGLVGFPEQRHFRLFEPAGGYPLKFLQSVKDPEVSFACIDVAAIQPNYEVPLAPEDAQALGLADSKEAMVLALVVIPEDPRNMTANLAGPLVINTRTRSGRQVILDTQRFPLKHRILGEA
;
A
#
# COMPACT_ATOMS: atom_id res chain seq x y z
N MET A 1 -13.14 -25.29 -7.69
CA MET A 1 -12.55 -25.53 -6.37
C MET A 1 -12.90 -24.35 -5.49
N ILE A 2 -13.52 -24.65 -4.35
CA ILE A 2 -14.37 -23.76 -3.54
C ILE A 2 -13.56 -22.53 -3.08
N GLN A 3 -14.08 -21.33 -3.40
CA GLN A 3 -13.65 -20.08 -2.76
C GLN A 3 -14.26 -20.09 -1.35
N ASP A 4 -13.44 -19.86 -0.32
CA ASP A 4 -13.91 -19.76 1.06
C ASP A 4 -14.75 -18.47 1.19
N ASP A 5 -16.05 -18.59 0.95
CA ASP A 5 -17.01 -17.52 1.15
C ASP A 5 -17.56 -17.56 2.58
N VAL A 6 -17.63 -16.39 3.22
CA VAL A 6 -18.07 -16.26 4.61
C VAL A 6 -19.45 -15.64 4.63
N LEU A 7 -20.42 -16.32 5.26
CA LEU A 7 -21.75 -15.77 5.48
C LEU A 7 -21.74 -14.86 6.72
N LEU A 8 -22.03 -13.57 6.52
CA LEU A 8 -22.11 -12.55 7.54
C LEU A 8 -23.56 -12.14 7.78
N ARG A 9 -23.88 -11.80 9.04
CA ARG A 9 -25.20 -11.29 9.43
C ARG A 9 -25.09 -9.85 9.90
N PHE A 10 -25.95 -8.97 9.37
CA PHE A 10 -26.07 -7.57 9.73
C PHE A 10 -27.47 -7.33 10.31
N PRO A 11 -27.67 -7.46 11.64
CA PRO A 11 -29.00 -7.39 12.25
C PRO A 11 -29.75 -6.08 11.99
N SER A 12 -29.02 -4.98 11.84
CA SER A 12 -29.57 -3.65 11.53
C SER A 12 -29.58 -3.33 10.03
N GLY A 13 -29.16 -4.27 9.18
CA GLY A 13 -28.92 -4.04 7.76
C GLY A 13 -27.72 -3.13 7.50
N LEU A 14 -27.65 -2.60 6.28
CA LEU A 14 -26.68 -1.57 5.88
C LEU A 14 -27.39 -0.22 5.67
N ALA A 15 -26.65 0.88 5.76
CA ALA A 15 -27.18 2.21 5.48
C ALA A 15 -27.74 2.27 4.04
N GLY A 16 -29.00 2.70 3.92
CA GLY A 16 -29.74 2.69 2.65
C GLY A 16 -30.37 1.34 2.28
N PHE A 17 -30.02 0.26 2.98
CA PHE A 17 -30.53 -1.11 2.75
C PHE A 17 -30.88 -1.79 4.09
N PRO A 18 -31.87 -1.27 4.84
CA PRO A 18 -32.18 -1.76 6.20
C PRO A 18 -32.70 -3.20 6.23
N GLU A 19 -33.30 -3.68 5.14
CA GLU A 19 -33.84 -5.04 5.01
C GLU A 19 -32.77 -6.08 4.59
N ALA A 20 -31.57 -5.62 4.21
CA ALA A 20 -30.50 -6.51 3.76
C ALA A 20 -29.70 -7.02 4.97
N HIS A 21 -30.09 -8.17 5.50
CA HIS A 21 -29.53 -8.69 6.75
C HIS A 21 -28.43 -9.75 6.59
N GLU A 22 -28.25 -10.32 5.41
CA GLU A 22 -27.33 -11.44 5.19
C GLU A 22 -26.51 -11.22 3.93
N PHE A 23 -25.19 -11.33 4.10
CA PHE A 23 -24.23 -11.08 3.03
C PHE A 23 -23.18 -12.16 2.97
N ARG A 24 -22.77 -12.51 1.76
CA ARG A 24 -21.62 -13.34 1.49
C ARG A 24 -20.40 -12.44 1.28
N LEU A 25 -19.37 -12.61 2.11
CA LEU A 25 -18.06 -12.00 1.93
C LEU A 25 -17.14 -12.98 1.21
N TYR A 26 -16.52 -12.57 0.11
CA TYR A 26 -15.57 -13.43 -0.61
C TYR A 26 -14.45 -12.62 -1.27
N GLU A 27 -13.33 -13.29 -1.52
CA GLU A 27 -12.13 -12.71 -2.14
C GLU A 27 -11.82 -13.42 -3.47
N PRO A 28 -11.72 -12.69 -4.60
CA PRO A 28 -11.26 -13.24 -5.86
C PRO A 28 -9.76 -13.56 -5.82
N LYS A 29 -9.34 -14.64 -6.47
CA LYS A 29 -7.92 -15.09 -6.48
C LYS A 29 -6.92 -14.06 -7.02
N ASP A 30 -7.37 -13.14 -7.86
CA ASP A 30 -6.57 -12.05 -8.43
C ASP A 30 -7.07 -10.66 -8.00
N GLY A 31 -8.01 -10.61 -7.05
CA GLY A 31 -8.70 -9.38 -6.66
C GLY A 31 -8.04 -8.63 -5.52
N TYR A 32 -7.04 -9.21 -4.85
CA TYR A 32 -6.44 -8.64 -3.65
C TYR A 32 -5.84 -7.25 -3.96
N PRO A 33 -6.20 -6.19 -3.20
CA PRO A 33 -6.79 -6.20 -1.85
C PRO A 33 -8.33 -6.00 -1.78
N LEU A 34 -9.10 -6.32 -2.82
CA LEU A 34 -10.56 -6.17 -2.86
C LEU A 34 -11.30 -7.41 -2.36
N LYS A 35 -12.30 -7.19 -1.52
CA LYS A 35 -13.31 -8.17 -1.08
C LYS A 35 -14.68 -7.76 -1.62
N PHE A 36 -15.57 -8.73 -1.80
CA PHE A 36 -16.92 -8.49 -2.27
C PHE A 36 -17.91 -8.92 -1.20
N LEU A 37 -18.82 -8.02 -0.85
CA LEU A 37 -19.90 -8.23 0.10
C LEU A 37 -21.23 -8.24 -0.66
N GLN A 38 -21.74 -9.44 -0.96
CA GLN A 38 -22.93 -9.62 -1.79
C GLN A 38 -24.12 -10.07 -0.95
N SER A 39 -25.27 -9.40 -1.08
CA SER A 39 -26.49 -9.81 -0.38
C SER A 39 -26.94 -11.19 -0.86
N THR A 40 -27.36 -12.04 0.08
CA THR A 40 -27.89 -13.37 -0.23
C THR A 40 -29.34 -13.34 -0.71
N THR A 41 -30.06 -12.25 -0.46
CA THR A 41 -31.47 -12.08 -0.80
C THR A 41 -31.69 -11.20 -2.03
N GLN A 42 -30.73 -10.33 -2.33
CA GLN A 42 -30.73 -9.39 -3.47
C GLN A 42 -29.36 -9.47 -4.16
N PRO A 43 -29.12 -10.46 -5.06
CA PRO A 43 -27.79 -10.70 -5.64
C PRO A 43 -27.18 -9.51 -6.40
N GLU A 44 -28.02 -8.61 -6.89
CA GLU A 44 -27.66 -7.33 -7.51
C GLU A 44 -27.07 -6.31 -6.52
N LEU A 45 -27.37 -6.46 -5.23
CA LEU A 45 -26.80 -5.67 -4.15
C LEU A 45 -25.46 -6.27 -3.74
N SER A 46 -24.38 -5.75 -4.33
CA SER A 46 -23.01 -6.16 -4.04
C SER A 46 -22.13 -4.94 -3.85
N PHE A 47 -21.30 -4.98 -2.80
CA PHE A 47 -20.37 -3.91 -2.46
C PHE A 47 -18.94 -4.39 -2.60
N VAL A 48 -18.08 -3.54 -3.14
CA VAL A 48 -16.64 -3.74 -3.08
C VAL A 48 -16.13 -3.16 -1.76
N CYS A 49 -15.31 -3.93 -1.06
CA CYS A 49 -14.80 -3.61 0.26
C CYS A 49 -13.29 -3.84 0.33
N MET A 50 -12.62 -3.19 1.28
CA MET A 50 -11.20 -3.41 1.60
C MET A 50 -10.99 -3.42 3.10
N ASP A 51 -9.94 -4.10 3.57
CA ASP A 51 -9.49 -3.95 4.96
C ASP A 51 -9.05 -2.50 5.20
N ALA A 52 -9.61 -1.86 6.23
CA ALA A 52 -9.32 -0.45 6.51
C ALA A 52 -7.83 -0.19 6.77
N ALA A 53 -7.15 -1.15 7.41
CA ALA A 53 -5.72 -1.10 7.69
C ALA A 53 -4.84 -1.09 6.41
N ALA A 54 -5.35 -1.57 5.27
CA ALA A 54 -4.64 -1.49 4.00
C ALA A 54 -4.68 -0.08 3.38
N ILE A 55 -5.57 0.79 3.87
CA ILE A 55 -5.77 2.16 3.39
C ILE A 55 -5.18 3.17 4.39
N LYS A 56 -5.44 2.95 5.68
CA LYS A 56 -4.98 3.80 6.78
C LYS A 56 -4.60 2.92 7.98
N VAL A 57 -3.30 2.80 8.24
CA VAL A 57 -2.72 1.88 9.26
C VAL A 57 -3.20 2.21 10.67
N ASP A 58 -3.40 3.49 10.96
CA ASP A 58 -3.87 4.06 12.23
C ASP A 58 -5.39 4.33 12.23
N TYR A 59 -6.17 3.56 11.45
CA TYR A 59 -7.61 3.76 11.36
C TYR A 59 -8.32 3.20 12.60
N GLU A 60 -8.91 4.10 13.39
CA GLU A 60 -9.66 3.76 14.59
C GLU A 60 -11.16 3.95 14.36
N VAL A 61 -11.95 2.97 14.83
CA VAL A 61 -13.42 3.02 14.79
C VAL A 61 -13.94 3.05 16.22
N PRO A 62 -14.30 4.23 16.75
CA PRO A 62 -14.94 4.31 18.06
C PRO A 62 -16.35 3.69 17.97
N LEU A 63 -16.62 2.72 18.86
CA LEU A 63 -17.93 2.09 18.98
C LEU A 63 -18.69 2.68 20.18
N THR A 64 -19.98 2.87 20.01
CA THR A 64 -20.91 3.09 21.13
C THR A 64 -21.13 1.80 21.91
N ASP A 65 -21.59 1.91 23.16
CA ASP A 65 -21.93 0.74 24.00
C ASP A 65 -22.95 -0.18 23.32
N ALA A 66 -23.90 0.39 22.56
CA ALA A 66 -24.91 -0.37 21.83
C ALA A 66 -24.31 -1.16 20.66
N GLU A 67 -23.41 -0.57 19.89
CA GLU A 67 -22.72 -1.25 18.78
C GLU A 67 -21.77 -2.33 19.30
N ALA A 68 -21.02 -2.04 20.36
CA ALA A 68 -20.15 -3.02 21.00
C ALA A 68 -20.93 -4.21 21.56
N ALA A 69 -22.09 -3.96 22.18
CA ALA A 69 -22.99 -5.01 22.66
C ALA A 69 -23.61 -5.83 21.51
N LEU A 70 -24.02 -5.17 20.42
CA LEU A 70 -24.55 -5.84 19.22
C LEU A 70 -23.52 -6.80 18.60
N LEU A 71 -22.26 -6.37 18.51
CA LEU A 71 -21.18 -7.15 17.91
C LEU A 71 -20.65 -8.24 18.85
N ASP A 72 -20.91 -8.16 20.16
CA ASP A 72 -20.41 -9.07 21.20
C ASP A 72 -18.87 -9.25 21.17
N LEU A 73 -18.13 -8.17 20.95
CA LEU A 73 -16.66 -8.21 20.89
C LEU A 73 -16.07 -8.48 22.28
N LYS A 74 -15.16 -9.45 22.40
CA LYS A 74 -14.45 -9.74 23.66
C LYS A 74 -13.06 -9.11 23.69
N ALA A 75 -12.44 -8.94 22.52
CA ALA A 75 -11.20 -8.21 22.33
C ALA A 75 -11.22 -7.44 21.00
N PRO A 76 -10.44 -6.35 20.86
CA PRO A 76 -10.30 -5.64 19.58
C PRO A 76 -9.85 -6.54 18.42
N THR A 77 -9.04 -7.57 18.71
CA THR A 77 -8.56 -8.54 17.72
C THR A 77 -9.65 -9.46 17.17
N ASP A 78 -10.83 -9.51 17.80
CA ASP A 78 -11.97 -10.25 17.27
C ASP A 78 -12.67 -9.47 16.15
N ALA A 79 -12.38 -8.17 16.00
CA ALA A 79 -12.99 -7.30 15.01
C ALA A 79 -12.19 -7.28 13.70
N MET A 80 -12.89 -7.51 12.59
CA MET A 80 -12.45 -7.16 11.24
C MET A 80 -13.13 -5.85 10.84
N VAL A 81 -12.36 -4.90 10.31
CA VAL A 81 -12.86 -3.60 9.89
C VAL A 81 -12.70 -3.47 8.38
N LEU A 82 -13.83 -3.42 7.68
CA LEU A 82 -13.88 -3.20 6.24
C LEU A 82 -14.42 -1.81 5.93
N VAL A 83 -13.97 -1.20 4.84
CA VAL A 83 -14.57 0.03 4.30
C VAL A 83 -15.08 -0.23 2.89
N LEU A 84 -16.22 0.39 2.55
CA LEU A 84 -16.77 0.31 1.21
C LEU A 84 -15.93 1.18 0.26
N VAL A 85 -15.65 0.67 -0.93
CA VAL A 85 -14.85 1.38 -1.95
C VAL A 85 -15.63 1.55 -3.25
N VAL A 86 -15.40 2.69 -3.91
CA VAL A 86 -15.92 3.01 -5.24
C VAL A 86 -14.78 2.81 -6.24
N VAL A 87 -14.95 1.87 -7.17
CA VAL A 87 -13.95 1.54 -8.20
C VAL A 87 -14.34 2.20 -9.53
N PRO A 88 -13.67 3.29 -9.95
CA PRO A 88 -13.87 3.90 -11.27
C PRO A 88 -13.09 3.14 -12.37
N GLU A 89 -13.19 3.62 -13.63
CA GLU A 89 -12.49 3.03 -14.78
C GLU A 89 -10.95 3.05 -14.62
N ASP A 90 -10.41 4.13 -14.06
CA ASP A 90 -9.00 4.20 -13.64
C ASP A 90 -8.90 3.78 -12.17
N PRO A 91 -8.39 2.58 -11.84
CA PRO A 91 -8.37 2.10 -10.46
C PRO A 91 -7.63 3.02 -9.50
N ARG A 92 -6.68 3.85 -9.98
CA ARG A 92 -5.93 4.80 -9.15
C ARG A 92 -6.81 5.88 -8.51
N GLN A 93 -8.00 6.12 -9.07
CA GLN A 93 -8.97 7.09 -8.57
C GLN A 93 -9.97 6.46 -7.57
N MET A 94 -9.72 5.24 -7.12
CA MET A 94 -10.58 4.57 -6.15
C MET A 94 -10.66 5.35 -4.84
N THR A 95 -11.87 5.46 -4.30
CA THR A 95 -12.13 6.13 -3.03
C THR A 95 -12.80 5.17 -2.04
N ALA A 96 -12.48 5.32 -0.77
CA ALA A 96 -13.07 4.59 0.34
C ALA A 96 -13.97 5.50 1.17
N ASN A 97 -15.08 4.94 1.67
CA ASN A 97 -15.92 5.61 2.65
C ASN A 97 -15.43 5.30 4.07
N LEU A 98 -14.68 6.24 4.65
CA LEU A 98 -14.21 6.14 6.04
C LEU A 98 -15.30 6.57 7.05
N ALA A 99 -16.36 7.26 6.63
CA ALA A 99 -17.44 7.65 7.53
C ALA A 99 -18.38 6.47 7.88
N GLY A 100 -18.32 5.39 7.11
CA GLY A 100 -19.27 4.28 7.20
C GLY A 100 -18.61 2.89 7.20
N PRO A 101 -17.60 2.61 8.05
CA PRO A 101 -16.94 1.31 8.08
C PRO A 101 -17.90 0.19 8.52
N LEU A 102 -17.64 -1.01 8.03
CA LEU A 102 -18.26 -2.24 8.49
C LEU A 102 -17.35 -2.86 9.54
N VAL A 103 -17.85 -2.99 10.77
CA VAL A 103 -17.17 -3.69 11.85
C VAL A 103 -17.81 -5.05 11.99
N ILE A 104 -17.02 -6.12 11.92
CA ILE A 104 -17.47 -7.50 11.90
C ILE A 104 -16.75 -8.26 13.01
N ASN A 105 -17.51 -8.91 13.90
CA ASN A 105 -16.94 -9.87 14.82
C ASN A 105 -16.66 -11.17 14.06
N THR A 106 -15.38 -11.52 13.93
CA THR A 106 -14.91 -12.71 13.17
C THR A 106 -15.28 -14.03 13.83
N ARG A 107 -15.68 -14.03 15.10
CA ARG A 107 -16.10 -15.22 15.85
C ARG A 107 -17.58 -15.50 15.69
N SER A 108 -18.42 -14.47 15.82
CA SER A 108 -19.88 -14.58 15.70
C SER A 108 -20.39 -14.32 14.28
N LEU A 109 -19.55 -13.83 13.38
CA LEU A 109 -19.86 -13.41 12.01
C LEU A 109 -20.98 -12.36 11.94
N THR A 110 -21.15 -11.61 13.02
CA THR A 110 -22.10 -10.50 13.12
C THR A 110 -21.39 -9.21 12.77
N GLY A 111 -21.98 -8.44 11.85
CA GLY A 111 -21.49 -7.15 11.37
C GLY A 111 -22.43 -6.01 11.70
N CYS A 112 -21.86 -4.81 11.77
CA CYS A 112 -22.58 -3.54 11.90
C CYS A 112 -21.89 -2.49 11.04
N GLN A 113 -22.68 -1.64 10.36
CA GLN A 113 -22.14 -0.44 9.74
C GLN A 113 -22.19 0.72 10.74
N VAL A 114 -21.01 1.19 11.13
CA VAL A 114 -20.86 2.29 12.11
C VAL A 114 -20.94 3.61 11.37
N ALA A 115 -21.65 4.59 11.94
CA ALA A 115 -21.72 5.94 11.41
C ALA A 115 -20.74 6.86 12.15
N LEU A 116 -19.68 7.29 11.48
CA LEU A 116 -18.67 8.20 11.99
C LEU A 116 -18.87 9.62 11.45
N ASP A 117 -18.38 10.62 12.19
CA ASP A 117 -18.45 12.03 11.79
C ASP A 117 -17.60 12.29 10.55
N SER A 118 -18.26 12.75 9.48
CA SER A 118 -17.62 12.98 8.18
C SER A 118 -16.62 14.14 8.16
N HIS A 119 -16.60 15.00 9.19
CA HIS A 119 -15.57 16.03 9.36
C HIS A 119 -14.21 15.43 9.72
N HIS A 120 -14.20 14.29 10.42
CA HIS A 120 -12.99 13.58 10.83
C HIS A 120 -12.70 12.38 9.93
N TYR A 121 -13.75 11.75 9.40
CA TYR A 121 -13.68 10.54 8.59
C TYR A 121 -14.35 10.76 7.23
N PRO A 122 -13.60 11.10 6.17
CA PRO A 122 -14.21 11.50 4.90
C PRO A 122 -14.99 10.37 4.22
N LEU A 123 -16.10 10.74 3.58
CA LEU A 123 -16.93 9.83 2.76
C LEU A 123 -16.23 9.37 1.47
N GLN A 124 -15.26 10.14 1.00
CA GLN A 124 -14.44 9.84 -0.18
C GLN A 124 -12.98 10.08 0.18
N TYR A 125 -12.32 9.04 0.66
CA TYR A 125 -10.89 9.02 0.94
C TYR A 125 -10.14 8.33 -0.19
N PRO A 126 -9.16 8.95 -0.85
CA PRO A 126 -8.37 8.26 -1.88
C PRO A 126 -7.72 6.98 -1.31
N VAL A 127 -8.06 5.82 -1.88
CA VAL A 127 -7.45 4.55 -1.45
C VAL A 127 -5.98 4.52 -1.83
N PHE A 128 -5.70 4.99 -3.03
CA PHE A 128 -4.36 5.32 -3.45
C PHE A 128 -4.10 6.73 -2.92
N ALA A 129 -3.46 6.82 -1.76
CA ALA A 129 -2.95 8.09 -1.30
C ALA A 129 -2.07 8.66 -2.42
N SER A 130 -2.31 9.89 -2.83
CA SER A 130 -1.26 10.68 -3.44
C SER A 130 -0.23 10.93 -2.33
N GLN A 131 0.64 9.96 -2.04
CA GLN A 131 2.01 10.36 -1.77
C GLN A 131 2.42 11.06 -3.07
N GLU A 132 2.63 12.37 -3.00
CA GLU A 132 2.99 13.16 -4.17
C GLU A 132 4.05 12.39 -4.94
N ASP A 133 3.68 12.00 -6.16
CA ASP A 133 4.60 11.47 -7.14
C ASP A 133 5.85 12.35 -7.12
N LEU A 134 6.95 11.82 -6.59
CA LEU A 134 8.18 12.57 -6.44
C LEU A 134 8.84 12.57 -7.82
N GLU A 135 8.78 13.72 -8.50
CA GLU A 135 9.57 13.93 -9.71
C GLU A 135 11.05 14.07 -9.31
N ILE A 136 11.85 13.11 -9.75
CA ILE A 136 13.29 13.04 -9.47
C ILE A 136 14.05 13.17 -10.78
N THR A 137 15.07 14.02 -10.76
CA THR A 137 16.01 14.14 -11.89
C THR A 137 17.31 13.41 -11.57
N PHE A 138 17.68 12.47 -12.44
CA PHE A 138 18.99 11.81 -12.47
C PHE A 138 19.81 12.43 -13.61
N PRO A 139 20.71 13.40 -13.34
CA PRO A 139 21.40 14.15 -14.41
C PRO A 139 22.22 13.26 -15.35
N ALA A 140 22.81 12.19 -14.81
CA ALA A 140 23.58 11.20 -15.56
C ALA A 140 22.72 10.02 -16.07
N GLY A 141 21.41 10.02 -15.81
CA GLY A 141 20.52 8.88 -15.99
C GLY A 141 20.82 7.72 -15.04
N LEU A 142 20.35 6.53 -15.39
CA LEU A 142 20.64 5.28 -14.68
C LEU A 142 21.62 4.42 -15.48
N VAL A 143 22.33 3.51 -14.81
CA VAL A 143 23.22 2.55 -15.47
C VAL A 143 22.41 1.69 -16.43
N GLY A 144 22.83 1.64 -17.70
CA GLY A 144 22.09 0.98 -18.79
C GLY A 144 20.97 1.84 -19.41
N PHE A 145 20.60 2.97 -18.79
CA PHE A 145 19.56 3.89 -19.27
C PHE A 145 20.02 5.37 -19.14
N PRO A 146 21.14 5.78 -19.77
CA PRO A 146 21.70 7.14 -19.63
C PRO A 146 20.81 8.25 -20.22
N GLU A 147 19.91 7.89 -21.14
CA GLU A 147 18.95 8.79 -21.78
C GLU A 147 17.68 9.04 -20.95
N GLN A 148 17.45 8.22 -19.93
CA GLN A 148 16.31 8.34 -19.02
C GLN A 148 16.76 9.18 -17.82
N ARG A 149 16.32 10.44 -17.74
CA ARG A 149 16.82 11.40 -16.74
C ARG A 149 15.76 11.94 -15.79
N HIS A 150 14.49 11.83 -16.15
CA HIS A 150 13.37 12.31 -15.34
C HIS A 150 12.49 11.13 -15.00
N PHE A 151 12.28 10.94 -13.71
CA PHE A 151 11.50 9.83 -13.19
C PHE A 151 10.48 10.31 -12.19
N ARG A 152 9.41 9.54 -12.07
CA ARG A 152 8.36 9.68 -11.10
C ARG A 152 8.50 8.54 -10.10
N LEU A 153 8.73 8.87 -8.83
CA LEU A 153 8.78 7.90 -7.75
C LEU A 153 7.44 7.88 -7.02
N PHE A 154 6.81 6.72 -6.94
CA PHE A 154 5.51 6.55 -6.32
C PHE A 154 5.41 5.22 -5.59
N GLU A 155 4.51 5.15 -4.61
CA GLU A 155 4.23 3.93 -3.87
C GLU A 155 2.91 3.31 -4.36
N PRO A 156 2.88 2.01 -4.69
CA PRO A 156 1.64 1.31 -4.95
C PRO A 156 0.84 1.22 -3.64
N ALA A 157 -0.49 1.37 -3.70
CA ALA A 157 -1.30 1.16 -2.50
C ALA A 157 -1.33 -0.31 -2.08
N GLY A 158 -1.68 -0.56 -0.81
CA GLY A 158 -1.84 -1.92 -0.27
C GLY A 158 -0.71 -2.40 0.64
N GLY A 159 0.11 -1.49 1.18
CA GLY A 159 1.09 -1.81 2.22
C GLY A 159 2.30 -2.62 1.75
N TYR A 160 2.54 -2.69 0.44
CA TYR A 160 3.73 -3.33 -0.11
C TYR A 160 4.96 -2.43 0.13
N PRO A 161 6.10 -2.92 0.63
CA PRO A 161 7.26 -2.08 0.95
C PRO A 161 8.01 -1.58 -0.30
N LEU A 162 7.51 -1.85 -1.50
CA LEU A 162 8.15 -1.44 -2.74
C LEU A 162 7.63 -0.08 -3.20
N LYS A 163 8.52 0.68 -3.83
CA LYS A 163 8.24 1.89 -4.59
C LYS A 163 8.50 1.61 -6.08
N PHE A 164 7.92 2.41 -6.97
CA PHE A 164 8.18 2.34 -8.40
C PHE A 164 8.80 3.65 -8.88
N LEU A 165 9.91 3.54 -9.60
CA LEU A 165 10.59 4.63 -10.27
C LEU A 165 10.34 4.52 -11.77
N GLN A 166 9.36 5.28 -12.28
CA GLN A 166 8.95 5.23 -13.68
C GLN A 166 9.51 6.41 -14.47
N SER A 167 10.05 6.17 -15.65
CA SER A 167 10.50 7.26 -16.52
C SER A 167 9.31 8.11 -16.97
N VAL A 168 9.50 9.44 -16.92
CA VAL A 168 8.53 10.40 -17.46
C VAL A 168 8.55 10.40 -19.00
N LYS A 169 9.71 10.11 -19.59
CA LYS A 169 9.90 10.11 -21.06
C LYS A 169 9.34 8.84 -21.70
N ASP A 170 9.44 7.71 -21.01
CA ASP A 170 9.04 6.39 -21.51
C ASP A 170 8.37 5.58 -20.39
N PRO A 171 7.03 5.62 -20.27
CA PRO A 171 6.29 4.95 -19.19
C PRO A 171 6.51 3.44 -19.09
N GLU A 172 6.97 2.78 -20.17
CA GLU A 172 7.30 1.35 -20.17
C GLU A 172 8.60 1.06 -19.40
N VAL A 173 9.46 2.08 -19.21
CA VAL A 173 10.66 1.98 -18.38
C VAL A 173 10.29 2.30 -16.93
N SER A 174 10.06 1.26 -16.14
CA SER A 174 9.76 1.36 -14.71
C SER A 174 10.57 0.37 -13.89
N PHE A 175 11.07 0.83 -12.74
CA PHE A 175 11.87 0.00 -11.84
C PHE A 175 11.19 -0.15 -10.49
N ALA A 176 11.04 -1.39 -10.03
CA ALA A 176 10.71 -1.67 -8.64
C ALA A 176 11.91 -1.32 -7.75
N CYS A 177 11.64 -0.64 -6.64
CA CYS A 177 12.64 -0.15 -5.70
C CYS A 177 12.18 -0.44 -4.26
N ILE A 178 13.11 -0.50 -3.31
CA ILE A 178 12.81 -0.61 -1.88
C ILE A 178 13.69 0.36 -1.09
N ASP A 179 13.15 0.91 0.00
CA ASP A 179 13.96 1.66 0.97
C ASP A 179 14.97 0.71 1.60
N VAL A 180 16.26 1.03 1.49
CA VAL A 180 17.30 0.12 1.97
C VAL A 180 17.25 -0.03 3.50
N ALA A 181 16.79 1.00 4.23
CA ALA A 181 16.66 0.92 5.67
C ALA A 181 15.62 -0.13 6.11
N ALA A 182 14.64 -0.46 5.26
CA ALA A 182 13.63 -1.48 5.54
C ALA A 182 14.19 -2.91 5.54
N ILE A 183 15.28 -3.17 4.81
CA ILE A 183 15.90 -4.49 4.68
C ILE A 183 17.28 -4.57 5.36
N GLN A 184 17.96 -3.44 5.52
CA GLN A 184 19.24 -3.33 6.16
C GLN A 184 19.35 -1.98 6.91
N PRO A 185 18.87 -1.88 8.16
CA PRO A 185 18.76 -0.61 8.90
C PRO A 185 20.06 0.18 9.06
N ASN A 186 21.22 -0.50 9.05
CA ASN A 186 22.54 0.11 9.20
C ASN A 186 23.32 0.16 7.87
N TYR A 187 22.62 0.26 6.75
CA TYR A 187 23.25 0.36 5.44
C TYR A 187 23.83 1.75 5.22
N GLU A 188 25.13 1.82 5.00
CA GLU A 188 25.86 3.07 4.73
C GLU A 188 26.34 3.10 3.28
N VAL A 189 26.03 4.19 2.58
CA VAL A 189 26.58 4.45 1.23
C VAL A 189 27.81 5.33 1.37
N PRO A 190 29.02 4.82 1.09
CA PRO A 190 30.20 5.67 0.99
C PRO A 190 30.07 6.56 -0.25
N LEU A 191 29.81 7.85 -0.04
CA LEU A 191 29.65 8.83 -1.11
C LEU A 191 30.86 9.77 -1.15
N ALA A 192 31.44 9.96 -2.33
CA ALA A 192 32.52 10.92 -2.51
C ALA A 192 32.00 12.36 -2.27
N PRO A 193 32.80 13.27 -1.68
CA PRO A 193 32.38 14.65 -1.42
C PRO A 193 31.84 15.38 -2.66
N GLU A 194 32.42 15.13 -3.83
CA GLU A 194 32.00 15.71 -5.10
C GLU A 194 30.62 15.22 -5.53
N ASP A 195 30.32 13.95 -5.28
CA ASP A 195 29.02 13.36 -5.59
C ASP A 195 27.94 13.84 -4.61
N ALA A 196 28.29 14.02 -3.33
CA ALA A 196 27.41 14.63 -2.34
C ALA A 196 27.09 16.09 -2.70
N GLN A 197 28.10 16.85 -3.13
CA GLN A 197 27.94 18.22 -3.60
C GLN A 197 27.08 18.29 -4.86
N ALA A 198 27.29 17.39 -5.83
CA ALA A 198 26.48 17.34 -7.06
C ALA A 198 25.00 17.03 -6.79
N LEU A 199 24.71 16.22 -5.77
CA LEU A 199 23.34 15.97 -5.28
C LEU A 199 22.78 17.12 -4.43
N GLY A 200 23.63 18.06 -4.01
CA GLY A 200 23.27 19.16 -3.11
C GLY A 200 22.99 18.72 -1.66
N LEU A 201 23.54 17.58 -1.24
CA LEU A 201 23.39 17.04 0.12
C LEU A 201 24.21 17.87 1.11
N ALA A 202 23.53 18.52 2.04
CA ALA A 202 24.16 19.25 3.15
C ALA A 202 24.21 18.43 4.46
N ASP A 203 23.23 17.54 4.64
CA ASP A 203 23.11 16.60 5.76
C ASP A 203 22.72 15.22 5.18
N SER A 204 23.27 14.14 5.73
CA SER A 204 22.92 12.78 5.32
C SER A 204 21.44 12.45 5.54
N LYS A 205 20.76 13.14 6.46
CA LYS A 205 19.31 12.99 6.70
C LYS A 205 18.44 13.49 5.53
N GLU A 206 19.01 14.30 4.62
CA GLU A 206 18.31 14.72 3.40
C GLU A 206 18.31 13.62 2.32
N ALA A 207 19.13 12.57 2.49
CA ALA A 207 19.27 11.49 1.53
C ALA A 207 18.21 10.40 1.77
N MET A 208 17.48 10.08 0.71
CA MET A 208 16.72 8.83 0.56
C MET A 208 17.61 7.84 -0.20
N VAL A 209 17.70 6.61 0.30
CA VAL A 209 18.51 5.54 -0.33
C VAL A 209 17.58 4.40 -0.73
N LEU A 210 17.48 4.15 -2.03
CA LEU A 210 16.68 3.07 -2.59
C LEU A 210 17.57 2.02 -3.26
N ALA A 211 17.19 0.74 -3.19
CA ALA A 211 17.79 -0.32 -4.00
C ALA A 211 16.82 -0.78 -5.09
N LEU A 212 17.33 -1.01 -6.29
CA LEU A 212 16.54 -1.62 -7.37
C LEU A 212 16.25 -3.09 -7.03
N VAL A 213 15.00 -3.51 -7.29
CA VAL A 213 14.50 -4.85 -6.95
C VAL A 213 14.23 -5.65 -8.21
N VAL A 214 14.71 -6.88 -8.24
CA VAL A 214 14.32 -7.89 -9.22
C VAL A 214 13.22 -8.75 -8.60
N ILE A 215 12.04 -8.74 -9.23
CA ILE A 215 10.87 -9.55 -8.83
C ILE A 215 10.76 -10.74 -9.80
N PRO A 216 11.14 -11.95 -9.39
CA PRO A 216 10.92 -13.16 -10.19
C PRO A 216 9.47 -13.64 -10.10
N GLU A 217 9.14 -14.71 -10.84
CA GLU A 217 7.79 -15.32 -10.85
C GLU A 217 7.29 -15.73 -9.45
N ASP A 218 8.20 -16.21 -8.59
CA ASP A 218 7.92 -16.43 -7.16
C ASP A 218 8.44 -15.23 -6.35
N PRO A 219 7.56 -14.32 -5.87
CA PRO A 219 7.97 -13.10 -5.17
C PRO A 219 8.81 -13.35 -3.92
N ARG A 220 8.75 -14.54 -3.32
CA ARG A 220 9.59 -14.93 -2.16
C ARG A 220 11.09 -14.94 -2.49
N ASN A 221 11.43 -15.01 -3.77
CA ASN A 221 12.81 -15.01 -4.27
C ASN A 221 13.27 -13.63 -4.75
N MET A 222 12.52 -12.57 -4.46
CA MET A 222 12.91 -11.22 -4.84
C MET A 222 14.26 -10.81 -4.23
N THR A 223 15.02 -10.04 -4.99
CA THR A 223 16.33 -9.57 -4.55
C THR A 223 16.53 -8.08 -4.81
N ALA A 224 17.17 -7.38 -3.87
CA ALA A 224 17.60 -6.00 -3.99
C ALA A 224 19.07 -5.92 -4.41
N ASN A 225 19.41 -4.99 -5.30
CA ASN A 225 20.78 -4.67 -5.66
C ASN A 225 21.36 -3.63 -4.70
N LEU A 226 22.11 -4.10 -3.70
CA LEU A 226 22.78 -3.25 -2.72
C LEU A 226 24.13 -2.71 -3.22
N ALA A 227 24.66 -3.21 -4.33
CA ALA A 227 25.88 -2.67 -4.94
C ALA A 227 25.61 -1.46 -5.85
N GLY A 228 24.35 -1.20 -6.17
CA GLY A 228 23.93 -0.15 -7.10
C GLY A 228 22.82 0.76 -6.56
N PRO A 229 22.89 1.27 -5.31
CA PRO A 229 21.80 2.03 -4.73
C PRO A 229 21.57 3.35 -5.46
N LEU A 230 20.32 3.81 -5.44
CA LEU A 230 19.92 5.15 -5.82
C LEU A 230 19.99 6.04 -4.58
N VAL A 231 20.85 7.05 -4.62
CA VAL A 231 20.90 8.11 -3.60
C VAL A 231 20.18 9.33 -4.14
N ILE A 232 19.14 9.76 -3.44
CA ILE A 232 18.27 10.87 -3.85
C ILE A 232 18.28 11.91 -2.74
N ASN A 233 18.60 13.16 -3.07
CA ASN A 233 18.36 14.26 -2.16
C ASN A 233 16.88 14.65 -2.22
N THR A 234 16.17 14.50 -1.10
CA THR A 234 14.73 14.76 -0.99
C THR A 234 14.36 16.24 -1.14
N ARG A 235 15.29 17.15 -0.84
CA ARG A 235 15.10 18.60 -0.96
C ARG A 235 15.32 19.10 -2.38
N THR A 236 16.41 18.66 -3.03
CA THR A 236 16.74 19.10 -4.41
C THR A 236 16.07 18.24 -5.49
N ARG A 237 15.52 17.07 -5.09
CA ARG A 237 14.97 16.04 -5.99
C ARG A 237 15.97 15.59 -7.06
N SER A 238 17.26 15.67 -6.75
CA SER A 238 18.33 15.15 -7.59
C SER A 238 18.74 13.75 -7.12
N GLY A 239 18.86 12.83 -8.06
CA GLY A 239 19.22 11.44 -7.82
C GLY A 239 20.50 11.02 -8.54
N ARG A 240 21.16 10.00 -7.99
CA ARG A 240 22.30 9.32 -8.62
C ARG A 240 22.28 7.84 -8.29
N GLN A 241 22.56 7.01 -9.29
CA GLN A 241 22.90 5.61 -9.05
C GLN A 241 24.40 5.50 -8.69
N VAL A 242 24.69 5.07 -7.48
CA VAL A 242 26.06 4.88 -6.98
C VAL A 242 26.49 3.46 -7.26
N ILE A 243 27.73 3.27 -7.72
CA ILE A 243 28.32 1.96 -7.98
C ILE A 243 29.27 1.65 -6.82
N LEU A 244 28.96 0.61 -6.05
CA LEU A 244 29.70 0.18 -4.88
C LEU A 244 30.43 -1.14 -5.15
N ASP A 245 31.44 -1.43 -4.33
CA ASP A 245 32.23 -2.66 -4.42
C ASP A 245 31.36 -3.88 -4.10
N THR A 246 31.24 -4.78 -5.08
CA THR A 246 30.44 -6.00 -4.98
C THR A 246 30.97 -7.01 -3.97
N GLN A 247 32.22 -6.87 -3.51
CA GLN A 247 32.75 -7.71 -2.42
C GLN A 247 32.15 -7.33 -1.05
N ARG A 248 31.76 -6.06 -0.89
CA ARG A 248 31.17 -5.53 0.35
C ARG A 248 29.65 -5.45 0.29
N PHE A 249 29.12 -5.18 -0.90
CA PHE A 249 27.70 -4.96 -1.13
C PHE A 249 27.17 -5.95 -2.17
N PRO A 250 26.19 -6.81 -1.84
CA PRO A 250 25.73 -7.83 -2.77
C PRO A 250 24.87 -7.24 -3.91
N LEU A 251 25.06 -7.77 -5.12
CA LEU A 251 24.16 -7.50 -6.27
C LEU A 251 22.77 -8.12 -6.10
N LYS A 252 22.68 -9.18 -5.28
CA LYS A 252 21.45 -9.93 -5.01
C LYS A 252 21.32 -10.16 -3.52
N HIS A 253 20.64 -9.26 -2.83
CA HIS A 253 20.26 -9.40 -1.44
C HIS A 253 18.81 -9.86 -1.33
N ARG A 254 18.51 -10.97 -0.64
CA ARG A 254 17.12 -11.44 -0.48
C ARG A 254 16.36 -10.51 0.45
N ILE A 255 15.18 -10.05 0.02
CA ILE A 255 14.37 -9.08 0.78
C ILE A 255 13.54 -9.79 1.86
N LEU A 256 13.03 -10.99 1.55
CA LEU A 256 12.31 -11.83 2.50
C LEU A 256 13.31 -12.82 3.10
N GLY A 257 13.38 -12.85 4.44
CA GLY A 257 14.26 -13.76 5.17
C GLY A 257 13.94 -15.23 4.86
N GLU A 258 14.91 -16.11 5.10
CA GLU A 258 14.62 -17.55 5.12
C GLU A 258 13.71 -17.84 6.33
N ALA A 259 12.58 -18.51 6.07
CA ALA A 259 11.65 -18.98 7.10
C ALA A 259 12.27 -20.12 7.93
#